data_AF-A0A2W1B659-F1
#
_entry.id   AF-A0A2W1B659-F1
#
_cell.length_a   1.000
_cell.length_b   1.000
_cell.length_c   1.000
_cell.angle_alpha   90.00
_cell.angle_beta   90.00
_cell.angle_gamma   90.00
#
_symmetry.space_group_name_H-M   'P 1'
#
loop_
_entity.id
_entity.type
_entity.pdbx_description
1 polymer ?
#
loop_
_entity_poly.entity_id
_entity_poly.type
_entity_poly.pdbx_seq_one_letter_code
_entity_poly.pdbx_strand_id
1 'polypeptide(L)'
;MSVAPTPKAAEFIEAFKAKYGVEPSAFSALGYDAFMLAVDAISRAGSAVPEDIKNALSATVAFEGVTGYITIDENGDAVKDAIVRKVENGAFKFVSVVKPAE
;
A
#
# COMPACT_ATOMS: atom_id res chain seq x y z
N MET A 1 0.34 12.18 2.76
CA MET A 1 1.55 11.75 2.02
C MET A 1 2.15 12.94 1.29
N SER A 2 3.47 13.05 1.12
CA SER A 2 4.08 14.17 0.37
C SER A 2 4.82 13.70 -0.88
N VAL A 3 4.86 12.39 -1.09
CA VAL A 3 5.43 11.72 -2.26
C VAL A 3 4.44 10.62 -2.62
N ALA A 4 4.03 10.58 -3.88
CA ALA A 4 3.19 9.52 -4.44
C ALA A 4 4.11 8.42 -4.98
N PRO A 5 4.22 7.26 -4.32
CA PRO A 5 5.13 6.18 -4.76
C PRO A 5 4.65 5.47 -6.04
N THR A 6 3.38 5.64 -6.42
CA THR A 6 2.74 5.04 -7.60
C THR A 6 1.74 6.02 -8.22
N PRO A 7 1.34 5.84 -9.49
CA PRO A 7 0.19 6.53 -10.08
C PRO A 7 -1.08 6.43 -9.21
N LYS A 8 -1.41 5.23 -8.72
CA LYS A 8 -2.55 5.02 -7.82
C LYS A 8 -2.49 5.85 -6.53
N ALA A 9 -1.29 6.11 -6.02
CA ALA A 9 -1.13 6.94 -4.82
C ALA A 9 -1.58 8.39 -5.06
N ALA A 10 -1.32 8.96 -6.24
CA ALA A 10 -1.77 10.31 -6.57
C ALA A 10 -3.30 10.38 -6.63
N GLU A 11 -3.93 9.43 -7.34
CA GLU A 11 -5.39 9.30 -7.43
C GLU A 11 -6.04 9.15 -6.06
N PHE A 12 -5.46 8.31 -5.20
CA PHE A 12 -5.96 8.11 -3.84
C PHE A 12 -5.86 9.38 -2.99
N ILE A 13 -4.75 10.13 -3.07
CA ILE A 13 -4.58 11.39 -2.33
C ILE A 13 -5.65 12.40 -2.76
N GLU A 14 -5.87 12.56 -4.07
CA GLU A 14 -6.88 13.47 -4.61
C GLU A 14 -8.30 13.06 -4.17
N ALA A 15 -8.66 11.78 -4.36
CA ALA A 15 -9.97 11.26 -3.99
C ALA A 15 -10.24 11.33 -2.48
N PHE A 16 -9.23 11.03 -1.66
CA PHE A 16 -9.34 11.08 -0.20
C PHE A 16 -9.55 12.52 0.28
N LYS A 17 -8.77 13.47 -0.25
CA LYS A 17 -8.89 14.89 0.07
C LYS A 17 -10.23 15.46 -0.39
N ALA A 18 -10.69 15.11 -1.58
CA ALA A 18 -12.01 15.51 -2.07
C ALA A 18 -13.15 15.00 -1.18
N LYS A 19 -13.03 13.77 -0.66
CA LYS A 19 -14.05 13.15 0.20
C LYS A 19 -14.03 13.63 1.65
N TYR A 20 -12.85 13.80 2.23
CA TYR A 20 -12.70 14.03 3.68
C TYR A 20 -12.16 15.43 4.05
N GLY A 21 -11.76 16.24 3.07
CA GLY A 21 -11.24 17.59 3.29
C GLY A 21 -9.85 17.64 3.94
N VAL A 22 -9.20 16.50 4.14
CA VAL A 22 -7.89 16.37 4.78
C VAL A 22 -6.99 15.43 3.97
N GLU A 23 -5.68 15.59 4.10
CA GLU A 23 -4.70 14.68 3.50
C GLU A 23 -4.78 13.29 4.14
N PRO A 24 -4.60 12.19 3.38
CA PRO A 24 -4.55 10.86 3.96
C PRO A 24 -3.31 10.67 4.84
N SER A 25 -3.55 9.95 5.94
CA SER A 25 -2.49 9.37 6.78
C SER A 25 -1.90 8.11 6.15
N ALA A 26 -0.78 7.65 6.68
CA ALA A 26 -0.22 6.34 6.28
C ALA A 26 -1.20 5.19 6.56
N PHE A 27 -1.94 5.24 7.68
CA PHE A 27 -2.87 4.19 8.06
C PHE A 27 -4.11 4.13 7.16
N SER A 28 -4.65 5.27 6.74
CA SER A 28 -5.75 5.30 5.77
C SER A 28 -5.34 4.72 4.42
N ALA A 29 -4.10 4.97 3.99
CA ALA A 29 -3.56 4.42 2.75
C ALA A 29 -3.28 2.91 2.87
N LEU A 30 -2.72 2.45 4.00
CA LEU A 30 -2.51 1.03 4.27
C LEU A 30 -3.83 0.25 4.34
N GLY A 31 -4.87 0.82 4.94
CA GLY A 31 -6.20 0.21 4.98
C GLY A 31 -6.81 0.06 3.58
N TYR A 32 -6.63 1.06 2.72
CA TYR A 32 -7.05 0.98 1.31
C TYR A 32 -6.32 -0.14 0.58
N ASP A 33 -5.00 -0.21 0.70
CA ASP A 33 -4.21 -1.27 0.06
C ASP A 33 -4.56 -2.66 0.56
N ALA A 34 -4.78 -2.83 1.86
CA ALA A 34 -5.18 -4.12 2.42
C ALA A 34 -6.52 -4.61 1.81
N PHE A 35 -7.48 -3.70 1.66
CA PHE A 35 -8.76 -4.04 1.03
C PHE A 35 -8.60 -4.37 -0.46
N MET A 36 -7.89 -3.52 -1.20
CA MET A 36 -7.69 -3.73 -2.65
C MET A 36 -6.88 -5.00 -2.94
N LEU A 37 -5.91 -5.32 -2.10
CA LEU A 37 -5.12 -6.55 -2.20
C LEU A 37 -5.99 -7.79 -1.92
N ALA A 38 -6.88 -7.73 -0.93
CA ALA A 38 -7.83 -8.82 -0.67
C ALA A 38 -8.80 -9.02 -1.85
N VAL A 39 -9.33 -7.93 -2.43
CA VAL A 39 -10.21 -7.99 -3.61
C VAL A 39 -9.48 -8.60 -4.81
N ASP A 40 -8.23 -8.19 -5.06
CA ASP A 40 -7.39 -8.75 -6.11
C ASP A 40 -7.14 -10.26 -5.90
N ALA A 41 -6.78 -10.68 -4.69
CA ALA A 41 -6.56 -12.08 -4.37
C ALA A 41 -7.82 -12.93 -4.56
N ILE A 42 -8.99 -12.44 -4.10
CA ILE A 42 -10.29 -13.11 -4.31
C ILE A 42 -10.59 -13.23 -5.81
N SER A 43 -10.34 -12.17 -6.58
CA SER A 43 -10.57 -12.17 -8.02
C SER A 43 -9.65 -13.17 -8.75
N ARG A 44 -8.37 -13.26 -8.36
CA ARG A 44 -7.41 -14.21 -8.96
C ARG A 44 -7.68 -15.65 -8.55
N ALA A 45 -8.15 -15.87 -7.32
CA ALA A 45 -8.54 -17.19 -6.84
C ALA A 45 -9.74 -17.77 -7.63
N GLY A 46 -10.65 -16.91 -8.11
CA GLY A 46 -11.85 -17.34 -8.82
C GLY A 46 -12.78 -18.23 -7.97
N SER A 47 -12.64 -18.16 -6.65
CA SER A 47 -13.23 -19.07 -5.68
C SER A 47 -13.44 -18.34 -4.35
N ALA A 48 -14.46 -18.75 -3.61
CA ALA A 48 -14.71 -18.29 -2.25
C ALA A 48 -14.12 -19.24 -1.18
N VAL A 49 -13.40 -20.29 -1.59
CA VAL A 49 -12.72 -21.21 -0.67
C VAL A 49 -11.55 -20.48 -0.01
N PRO A 50 -11.45 -20.47 1.34
CA PRO A 50 -10.41 -19.71 2.04
C PRO A 50 -8.98 -20.05 1.63
N GLU A 51 -8.69 -21.33 1.37
CA GLU A 51 -7.35 -21.77 0.98
C GLU A 51 -6.96 -21.24 -0.42
N ASP A 52 -7.91 -21.18 -1.36
CA ASP A 52 -7.66 -20.64 -2.71
C ASP A 52 -7.32 -19.14 -2.64
N ILE A 53 -8.05 -18.38 -1.81
CA ILE A 53 -7.81 -16.94 -1.60
C ILE A 53 -6.46 -16.72 -0.92
N LYS A 54 -6.14 -17.51 0.10
CA LYS A 54 -4.84 -17.45 0.79
C LYS A 54 -3.69 -17.73 -0.17
N ASN A 55 -3.80 -18.78 -0.99
CA ASN A 55 -2.78 -19.12 -1.99
C ASN A 55 -2.62 -18.00 -3.03
N ALA A 56 -3.72 -17.41 -3.50
CA ALA A 56 -3.66 -16.25 -4.39
C ALA A 56 -2.99 -15.05 -3.70
N LEU A 57 -3.32 -14.77 -2.44
CA LEU A 57 -2.71 -13.68 -1.69
C LEU A 57 -1.20 -13.88 -1.53
N SER A 58 -0.74 -15.08 -1.16
CA SER A 58 0.68 -15.42 -1.04
C SER A 58 1.43 -15.36 -2.38
N ALA A 59 0.74 -15.58 -3.51
CA ALA A 59 1.34 -15.47 -4.84
C ALA A 59 1.43 -14.03 -5.37
N THR A 60 1.14 -13.02 -4.54
CA THR A 60 1.15 -11.61 -4.97
C THR A 60 2.58 -11.12 -5.18
N VAL A 61 2.86 -10.66 -6.41
CA VAL A 61 4.13 -10.03 -6.79
C VAL A 61 3.85 -8.69 -7.45
N ALA A 62 4.54 -7.64 -6.99
CA ALA A 62 4.50 -6.30 -7.58
C ALA A 62 3.07 -5.72 -7.76
N PHE A 63 2.17 -5.97 -6.81
CA PHE A 63 0.85 -5.35 -6.80
C PHE A 63 0.98 -3.83 -6.63
N GLU A 64 0.44 -3.06 -7.56
CA GLU A 64 0.44 -1.61 -7.49
C GLU A 64 -0.59 -1.12 -6.46
N GLY A 65 -0.10 -0.74 -5.27
CA GLY A 65 -0.88 -0.11 -4.21
C GLY A 65 -0.63 1.40 -4.13
N VAL A 66 -1.40 2.08 -3.27
CA VAL A 66 -1.30 3.52 -3.00
C VAL A 66 -0.16 3.86 -2.05
N THR A 67 0.37 2.86 -1.35
CA THR A 67 1.56 2.99 -0.49
C THR A 67 2.83 2.45 -1.13
N GLY A 68 2.80 2.10 -2.41
CA GLY A 68 3.93 1.50 -3.14
C GLY A 68 3.55 0.18 -3.80
N TYR A 69 4.54 -0.45 -4.42
CA TYR A 69 4.39 -1.83 -4.91
C TYR A 69 4.46 -2.81 -3.73
N ILE A 70 3.62 -3.84 -3.77
CA ILE A 70 3.49 -4.85 -2.71
C ILE A 70 3.82 -6.22 -3.30
N THR A 71 4.81 -6.88 -2.72
CA THR A 71 5.08 -8.32 -2.89
C THR A 71 4.90 -8.99 -1.54
N ILE A 72 4.23 -10.14 -1.52
CA ILE A 72 4.09 -10.95 -0.30
C ILE A 72 5.19 -12.01 -0.33
N ASP A 73 5.99 -12.09 0.73
CA ASP A 73 7.03 -13.10 0.85
C ASP A 73 6.49 -14.44 1.37
N GLU A 74 7.39 -15.41 1.55
CA GLU A 74 7.04 -16.76 2.02
C GLU A 74 6.46 -16.80 3.45
N ASN A 75 6.72 -15.75 4.26
CA ASN A 75 6.21 -15.62 5.62
C ASN A 75 4.83 -14.95 5.66
N GLY A 76 4.37 -14.42 4.53
CA GLY A 76 3.16 -13.60 4.44
C GLY A 76 3.41 -12.12 4.72
N ASP A 77 4.68 -11.69 4.79
CA ASP A 77 5.05 -10.31 5.03
C ASP A 77 5.09 -9.50 3.73
N ALA A 78 4.63 -8.25 3.81
CA ALA A 78 4.65 -7.35 2.67
C ALA A 78 6.03 -6.69 2.53
N VAL A 79 6.76 -7.04 1.47
CA VAL A 79 8.06 -6.45 1.11
C VAL A 79 7.82 -5.10 0.43
N LYS A 80 8.21 -4.01 1.11
CA LYS A 80 7.90 -2.64 0.70
C LYS A 80 9.00 -1.66 1.08
N ASP A 81 9.09 -0.60 0.30
CA ASP A 81 9.94 0.55 0.62
C ASP A 81 9.46 1.29 1.86
N ALA A 82 10.40 1.70 2.72
CA ALA A 82 10.14 2.52 3.90
C ALA A 82 10.40 4.01 3.59
N ILE A 83 9.50 4.89 4.06
CA ILE A 83 9.64 6.34 3.88
C ILE A 83 10.20 6.95 5.17
N VAL A 84 11.38 7.57 5.08
CA VAL A 84 11.97 8.34 6.19
C VAL A 84 11.43 9.76 6.15
N ARG A 85 10.95 10.22 7.30
CA ARG A 85 10.40 11.56 7.49
C ARG A 85 11.02 12.24 8.69
N LYS A 86 11.23 13.55 8.57
CA LYS A 86 11.67 14.41 9.65
C LYS A 86 10.51 15.28 10.11
N VAL A 87 10.39 15.48 11.42
CA VAL A 87 9.47 16.48 11.97
C VAL A 87 10.20 17.83 11.97
N GLU A 88 9.66 18.81 11.26
CA GLU A 88 10.14 20.19 11.22
C GLU A 88 8.96 21.15 11.39
N ASN A 89 9.05 22.06 12.38
CA ASN A 89 8.00 23.04 12.70
C ASN A 89 6.60 22.41 12.86
N GLY A 90 6.53 21.24 13.51
CA GLY A 90 5.28 20.51 13.74
C GLY A 90 4.72 19.77 12.51
N ALA A 91 5.43 19.75 11.38
CA ALA A 91 5.00 19.07 10.16
C ALA A 91 6.01 17.99 9.73
N PHE A 92 5.50 16.91 9.13
CA PHE A 92 6.35 15.88 8.51
C PHE A 92 6.89 16.37 7.16
N LYS A 93 8.22 16.33 7.01
CA LYS A 93 8.93 16.55 5.75
C LYS A 93 9.55 15.25 5.26
N PHE A 94 9.43 14.99 3.97
CA PHE A 94 10.09 13.86 3.33
C PHE A 94 11.61 14.01 3.39
N VAL A 95 12.32 12.92 3.67
CA VAL A 95 13.79 12.88 3.68
C VAL A 95 14.30 11.93 2.61
N SER A 96 13.92 10.66 2.69
CA SER A 96 14.40 9.63 1.77
C SER A 96 13.46 8.42 1.74
N VAL A 97 13.71 7.54 0.77
CA VAL A 97 13.14 6.20 0.69
C VAL A 97 14.26 5.20 0.99
N VAL A 98 13.97 4.21 1.83
CA VAL A 98 14.84 3.09 2.15
C VAL A 98 14.21 1.84 1.56
N LYS A 99 14.94 1.15 0.69
CA LYS A 99 14.51 -0.11 0.09
C LYS A 99 14.84 -1.28 1.02
N PRO A 100 14.09 -2.39 0.97
CA PRO A 100 14.48 -3.64 1.60
C PRO A 100 15.91 -4.03 1.16
N ALA A 101 16.66 -4.65 2.07
CA ALA A 101 17.96 -5.22 1.73
C ALA A 101 17.76 -6.38 0.74
N GLU A 102 18.69 -6.54 -0.22
CA GLU A 102 18.74 -7.68 -1.13
C GLU A 102 19.08 -8.99 -0.40
#